data_AF-A0A956WR62-F1
#
_entry.id   AF-A0A956WR62-F1
#
_cell.length_a   1.000
_cell.length_b   1.000
_cell.length_c   1.000
_cell.angle_alpha   90.00
_cell.angle_beta   90.00
_cell.angle_gamma   90.00
#
_symmetry.space_group_name_H-M   'P 1'
#
loop_
_entity.id
_entity.type
_entity.pdbx_description
1 polymer ?
#
loop_
_entity_poly.entity_id
_entity_poly.type
_entity_poly.pdbx_seq_one_letter_code
_entity_poly.pdbx_strand_id
1 'polypeptide(L)'
;MNVWLRRFLILLFILFWLALILAPTLAFVLARSGQVQLGPNEGRHWRLFMLQQADVEGLGLERGRPVSSPGDAPESVQCLQTTIDYWMWNGEGEPTSYCQCLDTTSGMIVDSVPPACLLP
;
A
#
# COMPACT_ATOMS: atom_id res chain seq x y z
N MET A 1 1.95 -35.87 23.19
CA MET A 1 1.93 -34.76 22.20
C MET A 1 0.54 -34.15 22.19
N ASN A 2 0.41 -32.89 22.60
CA ASN A 2 -0.88 -32.22 22.73
C ASN A 2 -1.59 -32.16 21.37
N VAL A 3 -2.80 -32.71 21.28
CA VAL A 3 -3.61 -32.78 20.04
C VAL A 3 -3.77 -31.41 19.39
N TRP A 4 -3.78 -30.35 20.21
CA TRP A 4 -3.82 -28.96 19.77
C TRP A 4 -2.58 -28.54 18.96
N LEU A 5 -1.37 -28.94 19.39
CA LEU A 5 -0.12 -28.64 18.68
C LEU A 5 -0.11 -29.32 17.30
N ARG A 6 -0.61 -30.55 17.20
CA ARG A 6 -0.67 -31.28 15.93
C ARG A 6 -1.62 -30.61 14.94
N ARG A 7 -2.79 -30.14 15.40
CA ARG A 7 -3.73 -29.38 14.56
C ARG A 7 -3.12 -28.07 14.08
N PHE A 8 -2.41 -27.36 14.96
CA PHE A 8 -1.74 -26.11 14.61
C PHE A 8 -0.68 -26.33 13.53
N LEU A 9 0.16 -27.36 13.67
CA LEU A 9 1.18 -27.70 12.67
C LEU A 9 0.57 -28.10 11.31
N ILE A 10 -0.52 -28.87 11.31
CA ILE A 10 -1.22 -29.23 10.07
C ILE A 10 -1.78 -27.98 9.39
N LEU A 11 -2.40 -27.08 10.15
CA LEU A 11 -2.95 -25.85 9.62
C LEU A 11 -1.85 -24.95 9.04
N LEU A 12 -0.73 -24.81 9.74
CA LEU A 12 0.44 -24.07 9.26
C LEU A 12 1.00 -24.67 7.97
N PHE A 13 1.10 -26.01 7.88
CA PHE A 13 1.56 -26.70 6.68
C PHE A 13 0.60 -26.46 5.50
N ILE A 14 -0.71 -26.52 5.72
CA ILE A 14 -1.71 -26.24 4.68
C ILE A 14 -1.61 -24.80 4.20
N LEU A 15 -1.50 -23.82 5.11
CA LEU A 15 -1.34 -22.40 4.75
C LEU A 15 -0.06 -22.15 3.97
N PHE A 16 1.05 -22.74 4.40
CA PHE A 16 2.33 -22.65 3.71
C PHE A 16 2.23 -23.25 2.30
N TRP A 17 1.63 -24.43 2.17
CA TRP A 17 1.44 -25.09 0.89
C TRP A 17 0.55 -24.28 -0.06
N LEU A 18 -0.54 -23.71 0.47
CA LEU A 18 -1.41 -22.81 -0.29
C LEU A 18 -0.63 -21.60 -0.79
N ALA A 19 0.16 -20.95 0.07
CA ALA A 19 0.97 -19.79 -0.30
C ALA A 19 1.98 -20.15 -1.40
N LEU A 20 2.59 -21.34 -1.34
CA LEU A 20 3.57 -21.82 -2.33
C LEU A 20 2.93 -22.02 -3.71
N ILE A 21 1.70 -22.51 -3.77
CA ILE A 21 0.94 -22.65 -5.03
C ILE A 21 0.39 -21.30 -5.52
N LEU A 22 0.01 -20.40 -4.61
CA LEU A 22 -0.55 -19.09 -4.95
C LEU A 22 0.52 -18.09 -5.41
N ALA A 23 1.76 -18.22 -4.94
CA ALA A 23 2.86 -17.34 -5.29
C ALA A 23 3.08 -17.20 -6.81
N PRO A 24 3.20 -18.29 -7.62
CA PRO A 24 3.42 -18.16 -9.06
C PRO A 24 2.25 -17.52 -9.81
N THR A 25 1.00 -17.75 -9.38
CA THR A 25 -0.17 -17.13 -10.03
C THR A 25 -0.22 -15.63 -9.74
N LEU A 26 0.07 -15.22 -8.51
CA LEU A 26 0.22 -13.81 -8.15
C LEU A 26 1.36 -13.13 -8.91
N ALA A 27 2.53 -13.78 -8.98
CA ALA A 27 3.68 -13.27 -9.72
C ALA A 27 3.35 -13.07 -11.21
N PHE A 28 2.66 -14.02 -11.84
CA PHE A 28 2.24 -13.91 -13.22
C PHE A 28 1.22 -12.77 -13.45
N VAL A 29 0.25 -12.61 -12.54
CA VAL A 29 -0.73 -11.52 -12.61
C VAL A 29 -0.03 -10.17 -12.47
N LEU A 30 0.88 -10.02 -11.49
CA LEU A 30 1.68 -8.81 -11.29
C LEU A 30 2.57 -8.49 -12.49
N ALA A 31 3.22 -9.51 -13.06
CA ALA A 31 4.05 -9.34 -14.25
C ALA A 31 3.23 -8.88 -15.46
N ARG A 32 1.97 -9.33 -15.59
CA ARG A 32 1.11 -8.97 -16.73
C ARG A 32 0.46 -7.60 -16.56
N SER A 33 -0.08 -7.29 -15.38
CA SER A 33 -0.81 -6.04 -15.17
C SER A 33 0.12 -4.87 -14.78
N GLY A 34 1.34 -5.16 -14.33
CA GLY A 34 2.32 -4.17 -13.83
C GLY A 34 1.92 -3.53 -12.50
N GLN A 35 0.61 -3.46 -12.22
CA GLN A 35 0.01 -2.93 -11.01
C GLN A 35 -1.26 -3.70 -10.65
N VAL A 36 -1.51 -3.85 -9.36
CA VAL A 36 -2.73 -4.39 -8.77
C VAL A 36 -3.20 -3.36 -7.76
N GLN A 37 -4.33 -2.72 -8.04
CA GLN A 37 -4.93 -1.74 -7.15
C GLN A 37 -6.21 -2.29 -6.54
N LEU A 38 -6.30 -2.20 -5.21
CA LEU A 38 -7.44 -2.59 -4.39
C LEU A 38 -7.97 -1.34 -3.68
N GLY A 39 -9.13 -0.85 -4.11
CA GLY A 39 -9.82 0.28 -3.48
C GLY A 39 -9.89 1.54 -4.35
N PRO A 40 -10.80 2.48 -4.01
CA PRO A 40 -10.99 3.73 -4.75
C PRO A 40 -9.84 4.73 -4.49
N ASN A 41 -9.49 5.52 -5.51
CA ASN A 41 -8.39 6.51 -5.45
C ASN A 41 -8.55 7.54 -4.33
N GLU A 42 -9.78 8.01 -4.10
CA GLU A 42 -10.11 9.09 -3.15
C GLU A 42 -10.23 8.59 -1.70
N GLY A 43 -9.92 7.32 -1.44
CA GLY A 43 -10.06 6.73 -0.12
C GLY A 43 -8.93 5.77 0.23
N ARG A 44 -9.25 4.81 1.09
CA ARG A 44 -8.28 3.78 1.48
C ARG A 44 -8.02 2.85 0.30
N HIS A 45 -6.82 2.94 -0.26
CA HIS A 45 -6.40 2.10 -1.36
C HIS A 45 -5.08 1.40 -1.06
N TRP A 46 -4.93 0.22 -1.63
CA TRP A 46 -3.71 -0.59 -1.60
C TRP A 46 -3.30 -0.84 -3.05
N ARG A 47 -2.14 -0.35 -3.45
CA ARG A 47 -1.61 -0.54 -4.80
C ARG A 47 -0.29 -1.27 -4.71
N LEU A 48 -0.24 -2.48 -5.24
CA LEU A 48 0.98 -3.26 -5.41
C LEU A 48 1.43 -3.11 -6.86
N PHE A 49 2.63 -2.59 -7.09
CA PHE A 49 3.16 -2.40 -8.44
C PHE A 49 4.55 -3.02 -8.56
N MET A 50 4.92 -3.44 -9.76
CA MET A 50 6.22 -4.03 -10.05
C MET A 50 7.11 -2.99 -10.74
N LEU A 51 8.32 -2.82 -10.21
CA LEU A 51 9.38 -1.99 -10.79
C LEU A 51 10.24 -2.90 -11.66
N GLN A 52 10.32 -2.60 -12.96
CA GLN A 52 11.08 -3.37 -13.95
C GLN A 52 11.98 -2.45 -14.79
N GLN A 53 12.63 -1.47 -14.15
CA GLN A 53 13.59 -0.59 -14.83
C GLN A 53 14.98 -1.23 -14.78
N ALA A 54 15.80 -0.96 -15.80
CA ALA A 54 17.08 -1.66 -16.01
C ALA A 54 18.01 -1.65 -14.78
N ASP A 55 17.96 -0.56 -13.99
CA ASP A 55 18.83 -0.38 -12.82
C ASP A 55 18.08 -0.58 -11.49
N VAL A 56 16.74 -0.71 -11.52
CA VAL A 56 15.89 -0.85 -10.32
C VAL A 56 14.76 -1.84 -10.57
N GLU A 57 14.85 -2.97 -9.88
CA GLU A 57 13.85 -4.03 -9.94
C GLU A 57 13.33 -4.40 -8.55
N GLY A 58 12.02 -4.46 -8.43
CA GLY A 58 11.38 -4.69 -7.15
C GLY A 58 9.86 -4.71 -7.19
N LEU A 59 9.29 -4.80 -6.00
CA LEU A 59 7.87 -4.60 -5.74
C LEU A 59 7.70 -3.33 -4.90
N GLY A 60 6.82 -2.44 -5.33
CA GLY A 60 6.37 -1.30 -4.57
C GLY A 60 4.98 -1.56 -3.99
N LEU A 61 4.81 -1.37 -2.69
CA LEU A 61 3.52 -1.40 -2.02
C LEU A 61 3.15 0.02 -1.58
N GLU A 62 2.10 0.54 -2.18
CA GLU A 62 1.51 1.82 -1.84
C GLU A 62 0.22 1.65 -1.05
N ARG A 63 0.11 2.42 0.02
CA ARG A 63 -1.02 2.42 0.95
C ARG A 63 -1.50 3.84 1.15
N GLY A 64 -2.67 4.14 0.63
CA GLY A 64 -3.37 5.40 0.90
C GLY A 64 -4.30 5.24 2.10
N ARG A 65 -4.22 6.16 3.06
CA ARG A 65 -5.17 6.28 4.19
C ARG A 65 -5.75 7.69 4.24
N PRO A 66 -7.08 7.85 4.36
CA PRO A 66 -7.66 9.16 4.61
C PRO A 66 -7.28 9.61 6.02
N VAL A 67 -6.87 10.86 6.15
CA VAL A 67 -6.54 11.48 7.43
C VAL A 67 -7.55 12.60 7.69
N SER A 68 -8.13 12.60 8.88
CA SER A 68 -9.06 13.65 9.31
C SER A 68 -8.34 14.99 9.37
N SER A 69 -8.94 15.99 8.73
CA SER A 69 -8.48 17.37 8.80
C SER A 69 -8.46 17.87 10.25
N PRO A 70 -7.44 18.60 10.72
CA PRO A 70 -7.45 19.21 12.04
C PRO A 70 -8.58 20.24 12.14
N GLY A 71 -9.14 20.45 13.33
CA GLY A 71 -10.36 21.24 13.57
C GLY A 71 -10.34 22.72 13.13
N ASP A 72 -9.24 23.21 12.56
CA ASP A 72 -9.08 24.58 12.04
C ASP A 72 -9.10 24.66 10.50
N ALA A 73 -9.19 23.54 9.78
CA ALA A 73 -9.29 23.51 8.32
C ALA A 73 -10.76 23.34 7.87
N PRO A 74 -11.17 24.00 6.77
CA PRO A 74 -12.55 23.96 6.29
C PRO A 74 -13.00 22.52 6.02
N GLU A 75 -14.27 22.20 6.36
CA GLU A 75 -14.87 20.86 6.23
C GLU A 75 -14.84 20.31 4.79
N SER A 76 -14.49 21.13 3.79
CA SER A 76 -14.35 20.73 2.40
C SER A 76 -12.98 20.12 2.04
N VAL A 77 -12.00 20.08 2.95
CA VAL A 77 -10.66 19.54 2.65
C VAL A 77 -10.55 18.07 3.08
N GLN A 78 -10.28 17.20 2.11
CA GLN A 78 -9.95 15.79 2.35
C GLN A 78 -8.46 15.56 2.15
N CYS A 79 -7.80 15.04 3.16
CA CYS A 79 -6.37 14.71 3.11
C CYS A 79 -6.16 13.20 3.01
N LEU A 80 -5.26 12.81 2.12
CA LEU A 80 -4.84 11.44 1.90
C LEU A 80 -3.35 11.32 2.18
N GLN A 81 -2.99 10.49 3.16
CA GLN A 81 -1.61 10.13 3.42
C GLN A 81 -1.30 8.85 2.69
N THR A 82 -0.30 8.91 1.80
CA THR A 82 0.16 7.78 1.01
C THR A 82 1.55 7.37 1.48
N THR A 83 1.70 6.10 1.84
CA THR A 83 2.99 5.50 2.17
C THR A 83 3.36 4.49 1.11
N ILE A 84 4.58 4.57 0.60
CA ILE A 84 5.13 3.66 -0.39
C ILE A 84 6.34 2.96 0.23
N ASP A 85 6.24 1.63 0.32
CA ASP A 85 7.33 0.76 0.75
C ASP A 85 7.86 0.00 -0.47
N TYR A 86 9.18 -0.21 -0.52
CA TYR A 86 9.83 -0.91 -1.61
C TYR A 86 10.50 -2.19 -1.11
N TRP A 87 10.26 -3.30 -1.81
CA TRP A 87 10.99 -4.55 -1.70
C TRP A 87 11.77 -4.78 -2.99
N MET A 88 13.01 -4.30 -3.01
CA MET A 88 13.90 -4.38 -4.15
C MET A 88 14.73 -5.66 -4.08
N TRP A 89 14.91 -6.33 -5.22
CA TRP A 89 15.92 -7.37 -5.38
C TRP A 89 17.10 -6.91 -6.25
N ASN A 90 16.94 -5.78 -6.96
CA ASN A 90 18.01 -5.07 -7.63
C ASN A 90 17.83 -3.55 -7.46
N GLY A 91 18.90 -2.85 -7.08
CA GLY A 91 18.87 -1.42 -6.78
C GLY A 91 18.41 -1.06 -5.36
N GLU A 92 18.27 0.23 -5.10
CA GLU A 92 17.86 0.78 -3.80
C GLU A 92 16.51 1.51 -3.93
N GLY A 93 15.66 1.38 -2.91
CA GLY A 93 14.37 2.05 -2.84
C GLY A 93 14.09 2.49 -1.41
N GLU A 94 14.14 3.80 -1.16
CA GLU A 94 13.85 4.37 0.16
C GLU A 94 12.33 4.44 0.38
N PRO A 95 11.81 3.96 1.53
CA PRO A 95 10.41 4.10 1.85
C PRO A 95 10.05 5.59 1.91
N THR A 96 9.00 5.98 1.21
CA THR A 96 8.57 7.37 1.15
C THR A 96 7.14 7.50 1.60
N SER A 97 6.84 8.59 2.29
CA SER A 97 5.46 8.94 2.59
C SER A 97 5.22 10.39 2.22
N TYR A 98 4.07 10.64 1.59
CA TYR A 98 3.64 11.97 1.23
C TYR A 98 2.16 12.13 1.55
N CYS A 99 1.75 13.37 1.71
CA CYS A 99 0.37 13.73 2.01
C CYS A 99 -0.13 14.66 0.92
N GLN A 100 -1.30 14.36 0.38
CA GLN A 100 -1.97 15.21 -0.59
C GLN A 100 -3.35 15.57 -0.04
N CYS A 101 -3.65 16.86 0.01
CA CYS A 101 -4.95 17.35 0.42
C CYS A 101 -5.66 17.93 -0.80
N LEU A 102 -6.90 17.50 -1.02
CA LEU A 102 -7.78 18.04 -2.04
C LEU A 102 -8.89 18.84 -1.37
N ASP A 103 -9.18 20.01 -1.90
CA ASP A 103 -10.44 20.70 -1.61
C ASP A 103 -11.54 20.11 -2.50
N THR A 104 -12.56 19.54 -1.86
CA THR A 104 -13.71 18.90 -2.51
C THR A 104 -14.59 19.88 -3.29
N THR A 105 -14.45 21.19 -3.05
CA THR A 105 -15.21 22.24 -3.76
C THR A 105 -14.54 22.65 -5.06
N SER A 106 -13.22 22.79 -5.06
CA SER A 106 -12.45 23.27 -6.21
C SER A 106 -11.75 22.15 -6.99
N GLY A 107 -11.64 20.94 -6.42
CA GLY A 107 -10.89 19.82 -6.98
C GLY A 107 -9.38 20.08 -7.05
N MET A 108 -8.90 21.16 -6.42
CA MET A 108 -7.52 21.59 -6.48
C MET A 108 -6.72 20.96 -5.33
N ILE A 109 -5.45 20.65 -5.63
CA ILE A 109 -4.49 20.22 -4.63
C ILE A 109 -4.14 21.44 -3.76
N VAL A 110 -4.33 21.32 -2.46
CA VAL A 110 -3.99 22.34 -1.48
C VAL A 110 -2.53 22.11 -1.06
N ASP A 111 -1.63 23.00 -1.50
CA ASP A 111 -0.18 22.93 -1.24
C ASP A 111 0.18 23.17 0.24
N SER A 112 -0.73 23.74 1.04
CA SER A 112 -0.50 23.91 2.47
C SER A 112 -0.70 22.58 3.17
N VAL A 113 0.39 21.89 3.48
CA VAL A 113 0.42 20.66 4.31
C VAL A 113 -0.28 20.98 5.65
N PRO A 114 -1.55 20.57 5.86
CA PRO A 114 -2.19 20.80 7.13
C PRO A 114 -1.52 19.92 8.20
N PRO A 115 -1.51 20.34 9.47
CA PRO A 115 -0.81 19.61 10.54
C PRO A 115 -1.29 18.17 10.77
N ALA A 116 -2.41 17.77 10.15
CA ALA A 116 -2.85 16.36 10.08
C ALA A 116 -1.83 15.43 9.42
N CYS A 117 -1.01 15.94 8.50
CA CYS A 117 0.03 15.15 7.81
C CYS A 117 1.36 15.10 8.57
N LEU A 118 1.47 15.75 9.73
CA LEU A 118 2.71 15.83 10.55
C LEU A 118 2.78 14.75 11.64
N LEU A 119 1.74 13.92 11.79
CA LEU A 119 1.72 12.84 12.78
C LEU A 119 2.03 11.50 12.09
N PRO A 120 3.01 10.73 12.60
CA PRO A 120 3.35 9.40 12.08
C PRO A 120 2.17 8.41 12.20
#